data_AF-A0A1G0LG27-F1
#
_entry.id   AF-A0A1G0LG27-F1
#
_cell.length_a   1.000
_cell.length_b   1.000
_cell.length_c   1.000
_cell.angle_alpha   90.00
_cell.angle_beta   90.00
_cell.angle_gamma   90.00
#
_symmetry.space_group_name_H-M   'P 1'
#
loop_
_entity.id
_entity.type
_entity.pdbx_description
1 polymer ?
#
loop_
_entity_poly.entity_id
_entity_poly.type
_entity_poly.pdbx_seq_one_letter_code
_entity_poly.pdbx_strand_id
1 'polypeptide(L)' 'MKAYLFNAETGMYEGETFEGAGMLQSEDGVTPIPPPNYEHGQVPVFDRQKNEWAVIPITIARYLISAHQNQRE' A
#
# COMPACT_ATOMS: atom_id res chain seq x y z
N MET A 1 6.71 9.29 14.57
CA MET A 1 7.35 8.08 14.02
C MET A 1 7.09 8.06 12.52
N LYS A 2 8.05 7.62 11.71
CA LYS A 2 7.80 7.48 10.27
C LYS A 2 6.81 6.33 10.04
N ALA A 3 5.81 6.56 9.20
CA ALA A 3 4.83 5.58 8.80
C ALA A 3 4.64 5.62 7.29
N TYR A 4 4.05 4.56 6.75
CA TYR A 4 3.94 4.31 5.33
C TYR A 4 2.48 4.12 4.98
N LEU A 5 2.01 4.92 4.03
CA LEU A 5 0.62 4.93 3.59
C LEU A 5 0.44 3.90 2.47
N PHE A 6 -0.67 3.20 2.53
CA PHE A 6 -1.13 2.32 1.48
C PHE A 6 -2.64 2.44 1.29
N ASN A 7 -3.07 2.26 0.05
CA ASN A 7 -4.48 2.23 -0.28
C ASN A 7 -5.17 1.03 0.39
N ALA A 8 -6.16 1.26 1.25
CA ALA A 8 -6.79 0.17 2.01
C ALA A 8 -7.53 -0.87 1.14
N GLU A 9 -7.98 -0.48 -0.06
CA GLU A 9 -8.70 -1.36 -1.00
C GLU A 9 -7.73 -2.20 -1.84
N THR A 10 -6.63 -1.60 -2.31
CA THR A 10 -5.73 -2.22 -3.30
C THR A 10 -4.35 -2.61 -2.73
N GLY A 11 -4.03 -2.15 -1.51
CA GLY A 11 -2.73 -2.32 -0.85
C GLY A 11 -1.62 -1.43 -1.40
N MET A 12 -1.85 -0.64 -2.45
CA MET A 12 -0.76 0.08 -3.14
C MET A 12 -0.10 1.14 -2.27
N TYR A 13 1.22 1.25 -2.33
CA TYR A 13 1.96 2.28 -1.64
C TYR A 13 1.61 3.69 -2.12
N GLU A 14 1.26 4.57 -1.17
CA GLU A 14 0.84 5.96 -1.44
C GLU A 14 1.85 7.01 -0.94
N GLY A 15 2.82 6.60 -0.12
CA GLY A 15 3.91 7.47 0.33
C GLY A 15 4.23 7.34 1.81
N GLU A 16 4.89 8.36 2.35
CA GLU A 16 5.39 8.39 3.72
C GLU A 16 4.70 9.51 4.50
N THR A 17 4.40 9.25 5.77
CA THR A 17 3.87 10.24 6.71
C THR A 17 4.62 10.20 8.04
N PHE A 18 4.41 11.20 8.88
CA PHE A 18 4.96 11.28 10.23
C PHE A 18 3.82 11.30 11.24
N GLU A 19 3.56 10.15 11.84
CA GLU A 19 2.44 9.93 12.75
C GLU A 19 2.92 9.76 14.19
N GLY A 20 2.13 10.24 15.17
CA GLY A 20 2.31 9.90 16.58
C GLY A 20 1.85 8.47 16.85
N ALA A 21 2.52 7.73 17.74
CA ALA A 21 2.22 6.31 18.01
C ALA A 21 0.77 6.02 18.45
N GLY A 22 0.00 7.05 18.86
CA GLY A 22 -1.41 6.93 19.22
C GLY A 22 -2.41 7.21 18.08
N MET A 23 -1.99 7.68 16.90
CA MET A 23 -2.87 8.01 15.77
C MET A 23 -3.01 6.87 14.75
N LEU A 24 -1.98 6.02 14.63
CA LEU A 24 -1.91 4.91 13.68
C LEU A 24 -2.97 3.80 13.87
N GLN A 25 -3.63 3.72 15.03
CA GLN A 25 -4.62 2.67 15.31
C GLN A 25 -5.98 2.91 14.64
N SER A 26 -6.19 4.09 14.02
CA SER A 26 -7.51 4.52 13.57
C SER A 26 -7.66 4.67 12.06
N GLU A 27 -6.59 4.47 11.26
CA GLU A 27 -6.63 4.65 9.81
C GLU A 27 -6.41 3.32 9.07
N ASP A 28 -7.43 2.87 8.35
CA ASP A 28 -7.28 1.85 7.31
C ASP A 28 -6.36 2.39 6.22
N GLY A 29 -5.11 1.93 6.16
CA GLY A 29 -4.16 2.35 5.12
C GLY A 29 -2.84 2.92 5.63
N VAL A 30 -2.45 2.67 6.88
CA VAL A 30 -1.14 3.07 7.40
C VAL A 30 -0.43 1.91 8.08
N THR A 31 0.89 1.81 7.88
CA THR A 31 1.74 0.81 8.52
C THR A 31 3.07 1.40 8.99
N PRO A 32 3.60 0.99 10.15
CA PRO A 32 4.96 1.36 10.56
C PRO A 32 6.04 0.59 9.79
N ILE A 33 5.66 -0.44 9.02
CA ILE A 33 6.58 -1.31 8.28
C ILE A 33 7.01 -0.58 7.00
N PRO A 34 8.31 -0.36 6.76
CA PRO A 34 8.78 0.26 5.52
C PRO A 34 8.56 -0.66 4.32
N PRO A 35 8.20 -0.11 3.15
CA PRO A 35 8.28 -0.86 1.91
C PRO A 35 9.74 -1.26 1.63
N PRO A 36 9.98 -2.41 0.99
CA PRO A 36 11.30 -2.78 0.53
C PRO A 36 11.76 -1.84 -0.59
N ASN A 37 13.05 -1.91 -0.94
CA ASN A 37 13.53 -1.23 -2.14
C ASN A 37 12.83 -1.79 -3.38
N TYR A 38 12.43 -0.91 -4.29
CA TYR A 38 11.80 -1.25 -5.55
C TYR A 38 12.42 -0.43 -6.68
N GLU A 39 12.42 -1.00 -7.88
CA GLU A 39 12.98 -0.37 -9.07
C GLU A 39 11.91 0.38 -9.87
N HIS A 40 12.36 1.14 -10.86
CA HIS A 40 11.46 1.79 -11.79
C HIS A 40 10.58 0.77 -12.51
N GLY A 41 9.26 1.00 -12.53
CA GLY A 41 8.28 0.07 -13.09
C GLY A 41 7.80 -1.00 -12.11
N GLN A 42 8.19 -0.91 -10.84
CA GLN A 42 7.65 -1.73 -9.75
C GLN A 42 6.86 -0.86 -8.76
N VAL A 43 5.92 -1.49 -8.06
CA VAL A 43 5.07 -0.86 -7.05
C VAL A 43 5.01 -1.78 -5.82
N PRO A 44 5.32 -1.27 -4.62
CA PRO A 44 5.05 -1.98 -3.39
C PRO A 44 3.54 -2.04 -3.11
N VAL A 45 3.08 -3.22 -2.69
CA VAL A 45 1.70 -3.49 -2.30
C VAL A 45 1.70 -4.17 -0.95
N PHE A 46 0.98 -3.61 0.00
CA PHE A 46 0.86 -4.12 1.36
C PHE A 46 -0.21 -5.20 1.43
N ASP A 47 0.19 -6.40 1.84
CA ASP A 47 -0.71 -7.51 2.15
C ASP A 47 -1.10 -7.42 3.63
N ARG A 48 -2.32 -6.95 3.90
CA ARG A 48 -2.85 -6.82 5.27
C ARG A 48 -3.00 -8.16 5.98
N GLN A 49 -3.22 -9.26 5.25
CA GLN A 49 -3.41 -10.57 5.87
C GLN A 49 -2.08 -11.13 6.38
N LYS A 50 -1.00 -10.81 5.68
CA LYS A 50 0.37 -11.23 6.04
C LYS A 50 1.15 -10.16 6.79
N ASN A 51 0.61 -8.93 6.84
CA ASN A 51 1.24 -7.77 7.44
C ASN A 51 2.64 -7.49 6.87
N GLU A 52 2.79 -7.63 5.55
CA GLU A 52 4.06 -7.47 4.84
C GLU A 52 3.89 -6.77 3.49
N TRP A 53 4.98 -6.27 2.94
CA TRP A 53 5.03 -5.69 1.60
C TRP A 53 5.44 -6.73 0.57
N ALA A 54 4.74 -6.74 -0.56
CA ALA A 54 5.16 -7.39 -1.79
C ALA A 54 5.54 -6.33 -2.84
N VAL A 55 6.45 -6.66 -3.75
CA VAL A 55 6.77 -5.79 -4.90
C VAL A 55 6.24 -6.44 -6.14
N ILE A 56 5.41 -5.72 -6.89
CA ILE A 56 4.84 -6.22 -8.14
C ILE A 56 5.19 -5.29 -9.31
N PRO A 57 5.20 -5.80 -10.56
CA PRO A 57 5.32 -4.96 -11.74
C PRO A 57 4.14 -4.00 -11.88
N ILE A 58 4.38 -2.78 -12.38
CA ILE A 58 3.34 -1.77 -12.60
C ILE A 58 2.27 -2.22 -13.60
N THR A 59 2.60 -3.14 -14.50
CA THR A 59 1.63 -3.75 -15.43
C THR A 59 0.57 -4.57 -14.69
N ILE A 60 0.97 -5.29 -13.64
CA ILE A 60 0.05 -6.04 -12.77
C ILE A 60 -0.74 -5.07 -11.89
N ALA A 61 -0.07 -4.06 -11.32
CA ALA A 61 -0.73 -3.04 -10.52
C ALA A 61 -1.87 -2.36 -11.30
N ARG A 62 -1.63 -1.96 -12.56
CA ARG A 62 -2.65 -1.36 -13.43
C ARG A 62 -3.84 -2.30 -13.66
N TYR A 63 -3.60 -3.59 -13.86
CA TYR A 63 -4.68 -4.56 -14.00
C TYR A 63 -5.55 -4.64 -12.73
N LEU A 64 -4.92 -4.66 -11.55
CA LEU A 64 -5.65 -4.69 -10.27
C LEU A 64 -6.53 -3.44 -10.12
N ILE A 65 -5.99 -2.25 -10.39
CA ILE A 65 -6.77 -1.00 -10.33
C ILE A 65 -7.98 -1.05 -11.26
N SER A 66 -7.77 -1.44 -12.52
CA SER A 66 -8.86 -1.50 -13.51
C SER A 66 -9.91 -2.55 -13.14
N ALA A 67 -9.49 -3.70 -12.61
CA ALA A 67 -10.39 -4.75 -12.16
C ALA A 67 -11.25 -4.29 -10.97
N HIS A 68 -10.68 -3.52 -10.03
CA HIS A 68 -11.43 -2.92 -8.92
C HIS A 68 -12.44 -1.87 -9.38
N GLN A 69 -12.14 -1.09 -10.43
CA GLN A 69 -13.05 -0.08 -10.96
C GLN A 69 -14.29 -0.69 -11.64
N ASN A 70 -14.12 -1.78 -12.38
CA ASN A 70 -15.22 -2.46 -13.10
C ASN A 70 -16.20 -3.22 -12.19
N GLN A 71 -15.91 -3.35 -10.88
CA GLN A 71 -16.81 -3.99 -9.91
C GLN A 71 -17.71 -3.00 -9.17
N ARG A 72 -17.59 -1.69 -9.43
CA ARG A 72 -18.40 -0.63 -8.81
C ARG A 72 -19.51 -0.08 -9.73
N GLU A 73 -19.74 -0.71 -10.88
CA GLU A 73 -20.81 -0.38 -11.85
C GLU A 73 -22.02 -1.31 -11.72
#